data_AF-A0A1G0QPQ7-F1
#
_entry.id   AF-A0A1G0QPQ7-F1
#
_cell.length_a   1.000
_cell.length_b   1.000
_cell.length_c   1.000
_cell.angle_alpha   90.00
_cell.angle_beta   90.00
_cell.angle_gamma   90.00
#
_symmetry.space_group_name_H-M   'P 1'
#
loop_
_entity.id
_entity.type
_entity.pdbx_description
1 polymer ?
#
loop_
_entity_poly.entity_id
_entity_poly.type
_entity_poly.pdbx_seq_one_letter_code
_entity_poly.pdbx_strand_id
1 'polypeptide(L)' 'MSKTITLRLSEESYKVYRKLADRDNRPISNFIETAVKRFIEHNVYVDEFEMEEIRNNKELNKSLKRGFSDMKSKKGRLVA' A
#
# COMPACT_ATOMS: atom_id res chain seq x y z
N MET A 1 -11.35 -21.89 -12.91
CA MET A 1 -10.25 -22.87 -12.99
C MET A 1 -9.11 -22.39 -12.12
N SER A 2 -8.56 -23.23 -11.25
CA SER A 2 -7.33 -22.90 -10.52
C SER A 2 -6.11 -23.08 -11.43
N LYS A 3 -5.10 -22.24 -11.25
CA LYS A 3 -3.77 -22.38 -11.86
C LYS A 3 -2.77 -22.60 -10.73
N THR A 4 -1.73 -23.38 -10.99
CA THR A 4 -0.69 -23.67 -10.00
C THR A 4 0.54 -22.82 -10.32
N ILE A 5 1.12 -22.19 -9.30
CA ILE A 5 2.37 -21.44 -9.40
C ILE A 5 3.45 -22.24 -8.66
N THR A 6 4.54 -22.53 -9.36
CA THR A 6 5.74 -23.14 -8.76
C THR A 6 6.81 -22.07 -8.58
N LEU A 7 7.29 -21.91 -7.35
CA LEU A 7 8.28 -20.88 -7.01
C LEU A 7 9.52 -21.54 -6.39
N ARG A 8 10.70 -21.21 -6.92
CA ARG A 8 11.98 -21.56 -6.30
C ARG A 8 12.37 -20.47 -5.32
N LEU A 9 12.65 -20.85 -4.08
CA LEU A 9 13.08 -19.96 -3.00
C LEU A 9 14.44 -20.38 -2.49
N SER A 10 15.21 -19.43 -1.95
CA SER A 10 16.32 -19.79 -1.07
C SER A 10 15.77 -20.32 0.25
N GLU A 11 16.58 -21.11 0.95
CA GLU A 11 16.24 -21.63 2.29
C GLU A 11 15.92 -20.50 3.28
N GLU A 12 16.65 -19.40 3.21
CA GLU A 12 16.43 -18.23 4.06
C GLU A 12 15.05 -17.60 3.81
N SER A 13 14.71 -17.30 2.56
CA SER A 13 13.41 -16.73 2.21
C SER A 13 12.27 -17.68 2.59
N TYR A 14 12.42 -18.98 2.34
CA TYR A 14 11.41 -19.98 2.71
C TYR A 14 11.14 -19.97 4.22
N LYS A 15 12.19 -19.98 5.06
CA LYS A 15 12.05 -19.97 6.52
C LYS A 15 11.36 -18.70 7.02
N VAL A 16 11.71 -17.55 6.46
CA VAL A 16 11.07 -16.27 6.81
C VAL A 16 9.59 -16.30 6.45
N TYR A 17 9.24 -16.68 5.22
CA TYR A 17 7.85 -16.72 4.76
C TYR A 17 7.02 -17.72 5.57
N ARG A 18 7.60 -18.90 5.86
CA ARG A 18 6.94 -19.92 6.66
C ARG A 18 6.65 -19.43 8.07
N LYS A 19 7.64 -18.83 8.74
CA LYS A 19 7.49 -18.29 10.09
C LYS A 19 6.41 -17.21 10.16
N LEU A 20 6.34 -16.33 9.17
CA LEU A 20 5.30 -15.28 9.12
C LEU A 20 3.92 -15.84 8.80
N ALA A 21 3.83 -16.80 7.88
CA ALA A 21 2.58 -17.49 7.56
C ALA A 21 2.01 -18.24 8.78
N ASP A 22 2.88 -18.93 9.53
CA ASP A 22 2.50 -19.63 10.76
C ASP A 22 2.03 -18.65 11.85
N ARG A 23 2.68 -17.48 11.99
CA ARG A 23 2.25 -16.41 12.92
C ARG A 23 0.87 -15.84 12.57
N ASP A 24 0.57 -15.75 11.28
CA ASP A 24 -0.73 -15.31 10.77
C ASP A 24 -1.77 -16.45 10.73
N ASN A 25 -1.42 -17.64 11.23
CA ASN A 25 -2.25 -18.85 11.23
C ASN A 25 -2.86 -19.19 9.85
N ARG A 26 -2.04 -19.09 8.79
CA ARG A 26 -2.47 -19.35 7.40
C ARG A 26 -1.43 -20.15 6.60
N PRO A 27 -1.86 -20.90 5.57
CA PRO A 27 -0.93 -21.58 4.67
C PRO A 27 0.03 -20.62 3.97
N ILE A 28 1.26 -21.06 3.73
CA ILE A 28 2.30 -20.25 3.06
C ILE A 28 1.89 -19.78 1.66
N SER A 29 1.13 -20.60 0.91
CA SER A 29 0.61 -20.22 -0.40
C SER A 29 -0.34 -19.03 -0.30
N ASN A 30 -1.29 -19.07 0.66
CA ASN A 30 -2.22 -17.98 0.90
C ASN A 30 -1.51 -16.72 1.42
N PHE A 31 -0.49 -16.87 2.26
CA PHE A 31 0.35 -15.76 2.73
C PHE A 31 0.99 -15.03 1.53
N ILE A 32 1.64 -15.77 0.64
CA ILE A 32 2.31 -15.23 -0.55
C ILE A 32 1.29 -14.57 -1.49
N GLU A 33 0.19 -15.26 -1.80
CA GLU A 33 -0.86 -14.72 -2.68
C GLU A 33 -1.42 -13.40 -2.15
N THR A 34 -1.73 -13.34 -0.85
CA THR A 34 -2.26 -12.13 -0.21
C THR A 34 -1.24 -11.00 -0.24
N ALA A 35 0.03 -11.29 0.04
CA ALA A 35 1.09 -10.29 0.03
C ALA A 35 1.29 -9.69 -1.38
N VAL A 36 1.30 -10.55 -2.42
CA VAL A 36 1.40 -10.11 -3.82
C VAL A 36 0.19 -9.28 -4.22
N LYS A 37 -1.02 -9.71 -3.88
CA LYS A 37 -2.25 -8.96 -4.16
C LYS A 37 -2.21 -7.57 -3.55
N ARG A 38 -1.90 -7.47 -2.26
CA ARG A 38 -1.75 -6.18 -1.56
C ARG A 38 -0.67 -5.30 -2.17
N PHE A 39 0.47 -5.89 -2.55
CA PHE A 39 1.54 -5.14 -3.20
C PHE A 39 1.06 -4.51 -4.52
N ILE A 40 0.35 -5.29 -5.34
CA ILE A 40 -0.21 -4.82 -6.62
C ILE A 40 -1.26 -3.72 -6.38
N GLU A 41 -2.19 -3.93 -5.45
CA GLU A 41 -3.23 -2.96 -5.11
C GLU A 41 -2.64 -1.64 -4.62
N HIS A 42 -1.59 -1.67 -3.79
CA HIS A 42 -1.02 -0.45 -3.23
C HIS A 42 0.00 0.25 -4.12
N ASN A 43 0.75 -0.48 -4.95
CA ASN A 43 1.90 0.08 -5.68
C ASN A 43 1.68 0.17 -7.18
N VAL A 44 0.79 -0.64 -7.74
CA VAL A 44 0.61 -0.77 -9.19
C VAL A 44 -0.74 -0.23 -9.65
N TYR A 45 -1.78 -0.37 -8.83
CA TYR A 45 -3.09 0.20 -9.10
C TYR A 45 -3.28 1.49 -8.29
N VAL A 46 -2.91 2.60 -8.91
CA VAL A 46 -3.54 3.87 -8.59
C VAL A 46 -4.88 3.87 -9.35
N ASP A 47 -6.01 3.82 -8.64
CA ASP A 47 -7.32 3.87 -9.28
C ASP A 47 -7.46 5.20 -10.03
N GLU A 48 -7.57 5.12 -11.36
CA GLU A 48 -7.67 6.31 -12.23
C GLU A 48 -8.91 7.14 -11.91
N PHE A 49 -10.01 6.51 -11.50
CA PHE A 49 -11.25 7.20 -11.14
C PHE A 49 -11.13 7.90 -9.78
N GLU A 50 -10.56 7.23 -8.77
CA GLU A 50 -10.29 7.89 -7.48
C GLU A 50 -9.32 9.06 -7.66
N MET A 51 -8.29 8.91 -8.49
CA MET A 51 -7.36 10.01 -8.78
C MET A 51 -7.99 11.12 -9.60
N GLU A 52 -8.89 10.81 -10.52
CA GLU A 52 -9.67 11.81 -11.25
C GLU A 52 -10.57 12.59 -10.29
N GLU A 53 -11.21 11.91 -9.33
CA GLU A 53 -12.01 12.55 -8.28
C GLU A 53 -11.15 13.49 -7.40
N ILE A 54 -9.98 13.03 -6.96
CA ILE A 54 -9.02 13.85 -6.20
C ILE A 54 -8.58 15.07 -7.02
N ARG A 55 -8.26 14.90 -8.31
CA ARG A 55 -7.85 16.00 -9.21
C ARG A 55 -8.98 17.00 -9.43
N ASN A 56 -10.23 16.53 -9.52
CA ASN A 56 -11.39 17.37 -9.75
C ASN A 56 -11.94 18.02 -8.46
N ASN A 57 -11.55 17.54 -7.28
CA ASN A 57 -11.96 18.13 -6.01
C ASN A 57 -11.27 19.48 -5.76
N LYS A 58 -11.95 20.57 -6.15
CA LYS A 58 -11.42 21.93 -6.04
C LYS A 58 -11.15 22.37 -4.59
N GLU A 59 -12.02 22.00 -3.66
CA GLU A 59 -11.89 22.38 -2.24
C GLU A 59 -10.68 21.70 -1.59
N LEU A 60 -10.51 20.38 -1.82
CA LEU A 60 -9.34 19.63 -1.37
C LEU A 60 -8.05 20.19 -1.95
N ASN A 61 -8.00 20.42 -3.26
CA ASN A 61 -6.79 20.97 -3.89
C ASN A 61 -6.46 22.38 -3.40
N LYS A 62 -7.47 23.20 -3.08
CA LYS A 62 -7.29 24.53 -2.51
C LYS A 62 -6.76 24.45 -1.08
N SER A 63 -7.28 23.54 -0.25
CA SER A 63 -6.82 23.36 1.12
C SER A 63 -5.39 22.82 1.17
N LEU A 64 -5.04 21.86 0.31
CA LEU A 64 -3.68 21.32 0.19
C LEU A 64 -2.67 22.40 -0.25
N LYS A 65 -3.01 23.20 -1.27
CA LYS A 65 -2.16 24.33 -1.71
C LYS A 65 -1.96 25.36 -0.61
N ARG A 66 -3.03 25.68 0.13
CA ARG A 66 -2.95 26.58 1.28
C ARG A 66 -2.04 26.02 2.37
N GLY A 67 -2.24 24.75 2.77
CA GLY A 67 -1.40 24.07 3.75
C GLY A 67 0.08 24.05 3.35
N PHE A 68 0.38 23.82 2.06
CA PHE A 68 1.75 23.89 1.55
C PHE A 68 2.35 25.29 1.64
N SER A 69 1.57 26.33 1.33
CA SER A 69 1.99 27.73 1.50
C SER A 69 2.20 28.10 2.96
N ASP A 70 1.31 27.65 3.84
CA ASP A 70 1.38 27.90 5.28
C ASP A 70 2.61 27.22 5.89
N MET A 71 2.87 25.95 5.54
CA MET A 71 4.11 25.24 5.89
C MET A 71 5.36 26.00 5.42
N LYS A 72 5.42 26.42 4.15
CA LYS A 72 6.58 27.18 3.61
C LYS A 72 6.79 28.51 4.33
N SER A 73 5.70 29.18 4.69
CA SER A 73 5.73 30.43 5.45
C SER A 73 5.88 30.23 6.96
N LYS A 74 6.08 28.99 7.43
CA LYS A 74 6.13 28.59 8.85
C LYS A 74 4.92 29.08 9.64
N LYS A 75 3.78 29.21 8.98
CA LYS A 75 2.51 29.56 9.59
C LYS A 75 1.84 28.28 10.08
N GLY A 76 1.85 28.09 11.39
CA GLY A 76 1.25 26.95 12.06
C GLY A 76 1.72 26.90 13.51
N ARG A 77 0.92 26.32 14.39
CA ARG A 77 1.28 26.10 15.78
C ARG A 77 1.04 24.63 16.10
N LEU A 78 2.03 23.98 16.70
CA LEU A 78 1.83 22.67 17.31
C LEU A 78 0.87 22.85 18.49
N VAL A 79 -0.26 22.17 18.43
CA VAL A 79 -1.21 22.09 19.53
C VAL A 79 -0.94 20.76 20.22
N ALA A 80 -0.57 20.82 21.50
CA ALA A 80 -0.37 19.67 22.36
C ALA A 80 -1.67 19.26 23.02
#